data_AF-A0A7D6DKT1-F1
#
_entry.id   AF-A0A7D6DKT1-F1
#
_cell.length_a   1.000
_cell.length_b   1.000
_cell.length_c   1.000
_cell.angle_alpha   90.00
_cell.angle_beta   90.00
_cell.angle_gamma   90.00
#
_symmetry.space_group_name_H-M   'P 1'
#
loop_
_entity.id
_entity.type
_entity.pdbx_description
1 polymer ?
#
loop_
_entity_poly.entity_id
_entity_poly.type
_entity_poly.pdbx_seq_one_letter_code
_entity_poly.pdbx_strand_id
1 'polypeptide(L)'
;MATKENRLEMLFISTISRGKGIGKALLQYAVTNFAVNEVDVNEQNKQAIGFYQRHGFRIYDHSELDGEGNPFPLLHMRLVDTNIDNQDNRVSAAD
;
A
#
# COMPACT_ATOMS: atom_id res chain seq x y z
N MET A 1 7.03 5.02 9.32
CA MET A 1 6.61 3.72 8.76
C MET A 1 6.98 2.65 9.76
N ALA A 2 6.15 1.62 9.93
CA ALA A 2 6.44 0.46 10.77
C ALA A 2 6.20 -0.83 9.98
N THR A 3 7.06 -1.82 10.18
CA THR A 3 7.01 -3.14 9.53
C THR A 3 7.19 -4.22 10.58
N LYS A 4 6.47 -5.33 10.44
CA LYS A 4 6.63 -6.54 11.26
C LYS A 4 6.70 -7.73 10.32
N GLU A 5 7.81 -8.46 10.36
CA GLU A 5 8.11 -9.52 9.38
C GLU A 5 7.98 -8.99 7.95
N ASN A 6 7.15 -9.62 7.12
CA ASN A 6 6.84 -9.26 5.74
C ASN A 6 5.63 -8.31 5.61
N ARG A 7 5.12 -7.75 6.71
CA ARG A 7 3.91 -6.90 6.70
C ARG A 7 4.23 -5.45 7.00
N LEU A 8 3.65 -4.56 6.21
CA LEU A 8 3.58 -3.13 6.47
C LEU A 8 2.44 -2.86 7.44
N GLU A 9 2.76 -2.47 8.67
CA GLU A 9 1.73 -2.20 9.69
C GLU A 9 1.24 -0.75 9.62
N MET A 10 2.13 0.20 9.34
CA MET A 10 1.77 1.62 9.32
C MET A 10 2.56 2.41 8.29
N LEU A 11 1.84 3.10 7.40
CA LEU A 11 2.40 4.10 6.47
C LEU A 11 1.50 5.33 6.43
N PHE A 12 1.94 6.38 7.13
CA PHE A 12 1.25 7.67 7.14
C PHE A 12 2.08 8.71 6.40
N ILE A 13 1.41 9.43 5.49
CA ILE A 13 1.99 10.54 4.76
C ILE A 13 1.11 11.76 5.02
N SER A 14 1.77 12.83 5.48
CA SER A 14 1.13 14.13 5.67
C SER A 14 0.36 14.55 4.42
N THR A 15 -0.83 15.11 4.59
CA THR A 15 -1.73 15.51 3.50
C THR A 15 -1.04 16.45 2.51
N ILE A 16 -0.27 17.42 3.01
CA ILE A 16 0.52 18.37 2.20
C ILE A 16 1.69 17.74 1.43
N SER A 17 2.01 16.49 1.73
CA SER A 17 3.11 15.72 1.14
C SER A 17 2.61 14.63 0.20
N ARG A 18 1.30 14.42 0.08
CA ARG A 18 0.70 13.47 -0.87
C ARG A 18 0.89 13.96 -2.31
N GLY A 19 0.92 13.03 -3.26
CA GLY A 19 1.13 13.33 -4.68
C GLY A 19 2.58 13.68 -5.06
N LYS A 20 3.51 13.77 -4.11
CA LYS A 20 4.93 14.10 -4.35
C LYS A 20 5.84 12.87 -4.50
N GLY A 21 5.27 11.69 -4.75
CA GLY A 21 6.03 10.43 -4.87
C GLY A 21 6.56 9.83 -3.55
N ILE A 22 6.46 10.53 -2.42
CA ILE A 22 6.99 10.08 -1.11
C ILE A 22 6.41 8.70 -0.71
N GLY A 23 5.12 8.48 -0.95
CA GLY A 23 4.50 7.19 -0.61
C GLY A 23 5.04 6.02 -1.42
N LYS A 24 5.22 6.23 -2.73
CA LYS A 24 5.84 5.25 -3.62
C LYS A 24 7.27 4.94 -3.15
N ALA A 25 8.05 5.98 -2.85
CA ALA A 25 9.43 5.80 -2.37
C ALA A 25 9.50 5.01 -1.05
N LEU A 26 8.62 5.31 -0.08
CA LEU A 26 8.57 4.58 1.19
C LEU A 26 8.11 3.12 1.00
N LEU A 27 7.11 2.89 0.15
CA LEU A 27 6.64 1.53 -0.16
C LEU A 27 7.73 0.72 -0.86
N GLN A 28 8.41 1.30 -1.86
CA GLN A 28 9.53 0.66 -2.54
C GLN A 28 10.65 0.30 -1.56
N TYR A 29 11.00 1.23 -0.67
CA TYR A 29 11.99 0.99 0.37
C TYR A 29 11.58 -0.17 1.28
N ALA A 30 10.31 -0.24 1.68
CA ALA A 30 9.79 -1.31 2.52
C ALA A 30 9.86 -2.69 1.86
N VAL A 31 9.42 -2.78 0.61
CA VAL A 31 9.44 -4.03 -0.18
C VAL A 31 10.88 -4.49 -0.39
N THR A 32 11.78 -3.57 -0.75
CA THR A 32 13.17 -3.89 -1.10
C THR A 32 14.01 -4.27 0.12
N ASN A 33 13.86 -3.56 1.24
CA ASN A 33 14.77 -3.68 2.38
C ASN A 33 14.20 -4.51 3.54
N PHE A 34 12.87 -4.64 3.62
CA PHE A 34 12.20 -5.37 4.70
C PHE A 34 11.36 -6.54 4.19
N ALA A 35 11.48 -6.88 2.90
CA ALA A 35 10.70 -7.95 2.26
C ALA A 35 9.19 -7.81 2.49
N VAL A 36 8.71 -6.57 2.63
CA VAL A 36 7.28 -6.30 2.76
C VAL A 36 6.56 -6.80 1.53
N ASN A 37 5.56 -7.66 1.72
CA ASN A 37 4.68 -8.11 0.67
C ASN A 37 3.21 -8.13 1.13
N GLU A 38 2.90 -7.75 2.37
CA GLU A 38 1.54 -7.66 2.89
C GLU A 38 1.25 -6.33 3.56
N VAL A 39 -0.02 -5.92 3.53
CA VAL A 39 -0.52 -4.74 4.22
C VAL A 39 -1.98 -4.95 4.63
N ASP A 40 -2.31 -4.46 5.82
CA ASP A 40 -3.68 -4.34 6.29
C ASP A 40 -4.14 -2.90 6.10
N VAL A 41 -5.30 -2.70 5.49
CA VAL A 41 -5.87 -1.37 5.26
C VAL A 41 -7.29 -1.31 5.77
N ASN A 42 -7.62 -0.28 6.54
CA ASN A 42 -9.01 -0.03 6.92
C ASN A 42 -9.88 0.13 5.65
N GLU A 43 -10.97 -0.62 5.57
CA GLU A 43 -11.82 -0.70 4.38
C GLU A 43 -12.38 0.68 3.94
N GLN A 44 -12.54 1.60 4.89
CA GLN A 44 -13.04 2.95 4.64
C GLN A 44 -11.99 3.84 3.95
N ASN A 45 -10.70 3.50 4.04
CA ASN A 45 -9.61 4.27 3.45
C ASN A 45 -9.44 3.97 1.95
N LYS A 46 -10.44 4.39 1.15
CA LYS A 46 -10.46 4.18 -0.31
C LYS A 46 -9.24 4.76 -1.03
N GLN A 47 -8.64 5.83 -0.48
CA GLN A 47 -7.40 6.40 -1.03
C GLN A 47 -6.21 5.44 -0.87
N ALA A 48 -6.03 4.85 0.31
CA ALA A 48 -4.94 3.90 0.57
C ALA A 48 -5.14 2.61 -0.23
N ILE A 49 -6.38 2.10 -0.30
CA ILE A 49 -6.71 0.92 -1.12
C ILE A 49 -6.29 1.15 -2.58
N GLY A 50 -6.72 2.27 -3.18
CA GLY A 50 -6.32 2.61 -4.54
C GLY A 50 -4.82 2.84 -4.70
N PHE A 51 -4.15 3.39 -3.68
CA PHE A 51 -2.69 3.53 -3.66
C PHE A 51 -2.00 2.15 -3.74
N TYR A 52 -2.33 1.21 -2.85
CA TYR A 52 -1.69 -0.12 -2.87
C TYR A 52 -2.04 -0.91 -4.13
N GLN A 53 -3.28 -0.84 -4.63
CA GLN A 53 -3.68 -1.49 -5.89
C GLN A 53 -2.87 -1.01 -7.09
N ARG A 54 -2.61 0.29 -7.20
CA ARG A 54 -1.75 0.84 -8.28
C ARG A 54 -0.29 0.38 -8.18
N HIS A 55 0.15 -0.05 -7.00
CA HIS A 55 1.52 -0.54 -6.77
C HIS A 55 1.56 -2.07 -6.62
N GLY A 56 0.62 -2.79 -7.26
CA GLY A 56 0.70 -4.25 -7.42
C GLY A 56 0.09 -5.09 -6.29
N PHE A 57 -0.52 -4.46 -5.28
CA PHE A 57 -1.20 -5.21 -4.22
C PHE A 57 -2.62 -5.59 -4.61
N ARG A 58 -3.06 -6.79 -4.20
CA ARG A 58 -4.42 -7.29 -4.39
C ARG A 58 -5.02 -7.69 -3.05
N ILE A 59 -6.32 -7.43 -2.87
CA ILE A 59 -7.07 -7.91 -1.71
C ILE A 59 -7.12 -9.44 -1.80
N TYR A 60 -6.76 -10.13 -0.73
CA TYR A 60 -6.87 -11.58 -0.64
C TYR A 60 -7.79 -12.05 0.49
N ASP A 61 -8.06 -11.19 1.47
CA ASP A 61 -8.95 -11.50 2.59
C ASP A 61 -9.56 -10.21 3.20
N HIS A 62 -10.58 -10.37 4.04
CA HIS A 62 -11.29 -9.30 4.74
C HIS A 62 -11.67 -9.74 6.16
N SER A 63 -11.41 -8.87 7.13
CA SER A 63 -11.82 -9.06 8.52
C SER A 63 -12.82 -7.99 8.95
N GLU A 64 -13.90 -8.40 9.63
CA GLU A 64 -14.89 -7.47 10.20
C GLU A 64 -14.33 -6.70 11.41
N LEU A 65 -13.37 -7.31 12.11
CA LEU A 65 -12.72 -6.77 13.30
C LEU A 65 -11.22 -6.55 13.03
N ASP A 66 -10.62 -5.61 13.76
CA ASP A 66 -9.17 -5.44 13.78
C ASP A 66 -8.48 -6.47 14.71
N GLY A 67 -7.15 -6.39 14.81
CA GLY A 67 -6.36 -7.28 15.66
C GLY A 67 -6.62 -7.15 17.17
N GLU A 68 -7.37 -6.13 17.60
CA GLU A 68 -7.78 -5.92 18.99
C GLU A 68 -9.26 -6.30 19.22
N GLY A 69 -9.99 -6.71 18.18
CA GLY A 69 -11.41 -7.06 18.23
C GLY A 69 -12.36 -5.87 18.09
N ASN A 70 -11.86 -4.69 17.71
CA ASN A 70 -12.71 -3.52 17.48
C ASN A 70 -13.40 -3.62 16.10
N PRO A 71 -14.59 -3.02 15.92
CA PRO A 71 -15.35 -3.06 14.67
C PRO A 71 -14.79 -2.08 13.62
N PHE A 72 -13.52 -2.25 13.27
CA PHE A 72 -12.84 -1.51 12.22
C PHE A 72 -12.43 -2.48 11.10
N PRO A 73 -13.31 -2.71 10.11
CA PRO A 73 -13.05 -3.70 9.07
C PRO A 73 -11.74 -3.43 8.33
N LEU A 74 -10.98 -4.50 8.11
CA LEU A 74 -9.69 -4.48 7.43
C LEU A 74 -9.77 -5.28 6.14
N LEU A 75 -9.13 -4.76 5.10
CA LEU A 75 -8.77 -5.52 3.91
C LEU A 75 -7.32 -5.96 4.04
N HIS A 76 -7.10 -7.26 3.89
CA HIS A 76 -5.76 -7.85 3.83
C HIS A 76 -5.33 -7.87 2.37
N MET A 77 -4.21 -7.21 2.08
CA MET A 77 -3.69 -7.08 0.72
C MET A 77 -2.28 -7.65 0.62
N ARG A 78 -2.00 -8.35 -0.48
CA ARG A 78 -0.69 -8.93 -0.77
C ARG A 78 -0.15 -8.42 -2.10
N LEU A 79 1.16 -8.14 -2.16
CA LEU A 79 1.89 -7.79 -3.37
C LEU A 79 1.89 -9.00 -4.31
N VAL A 80 1.30 -8.83 -5.50
CA VAL A 80 1.24 -9.86 -6.54
C VAL A 80 2.17 -9.49 -7.70
N ASP A 81 2.33 -8.20 -7.96
CA ASP A 81 3.21 -7.67 -9.02
C ASP A 81 4.44 -7.01 -8.40
N THR A 82 5.63 -7.60 -8.54
CA THR A 82 6.88 -7.09 -7.93
C THR A 82 7.43 -5.82 -8.57
N ASN A 83 6.78 -5.31 -9.62
CA ASN A 83 7.28 -4.21 -10.43
C ASN A 83 6.59 -2.88 -10.07
N ILE A 84 6.89 -2.37 -8.87
CA ILE A 84 6.37 -1.09 -8.35
C ILE A 84 6.87 0.11 -9.19
N ASP A 85 7.85 -0.08 -10.07
CA ASP A 85 8.51 0.97 -10.84
C ASP A 85 7.83 1.35 -12.17
N ASN A 86 6.90 0.56 -12.72
CA ASN A 86 6.56 0.63 -14.15
C ASN A 86 5.32 1.46 -14.57
N GLN A 87 4.75 2.33 -13.72
CA GLN A 87 3.51 3.05 -14.07
C GLN A 87 3.65 4.54 -14.43
N ASP A 88 4.85 5.14 -14.34
CA ASP A 88 5.04 6.58 -14.62
C ASP A 88 5.41 6.91 -16.08
N ASN A 89 5.54 5.93 -16.98
CA ASN A 89 6.01 6.18 -18.37
C ASN A 89 4.93 6.03 -19.46
N ARG A 90 3.68 6.41 -19.19
CA ARG A 90 2.59 6.41 -20.20
C ARG A 90 1.96 7.78 -20.47
N VAL A 91 2.71 8.88 -20.28
CA VAL A 91 2.26 10.22 -20.70
C VAL A 91 3.38 10.98 -21.41
N SER A 92 3.80 10.51 -22.59
CA SER A 92 4.36 11.36 -23.66
C SER A 92 4.53 10.55 -24.95
N ALA A 93 3.46 10.48 -25.74
CA ALA A 93 3.49 10.16 -27.17
C ALA A 93 2.11 10.48 -27.75
N ALA A 94 1.83 11.77 -27.91
CA ALA A 94 0.83 12.29 -28.83
C ALA A 94 1.27 13.72 -29.17
N ASP A 95 2.14 13.80 -30.19
CA ASP A 95 2.28 14.98 -31.03
C ASP A 95 1.14 15.02 -32.05
#